data_AF-A0A6B2CW24-F1
#
_entry.id   AF-A0A6B2CW24-F1
#
_cell.length_a   1.000
_cell.length_b   1.000
_cell.length_c   1.000
_cell.angle_alpha   90.00
_cell.angle_beta   90.00
_cell.angle_gamma   90.00
#
_symmetry.space_group_name_H-M   'P 1'
#
loop_
_entity.id
_entity.type
_entity.pdbx_description
1 polymer ?
#
loop_
_entity_poly.entity_id
_entity_poly.type
_entity_poly.pdbx_seq_one_letter_code
_entity_poly.pdbx_strand_id
1 'polypeptide(L)'
;MFVNCLLRTLIFAVFISPPLLSLFLMRRPSFWRILLHVATAFYMLLIFYMVYLFTPETPPNLLWKYVTFTFLLVYSGAALVAGLPEATAAGRWARLVYYTALPLWSCSLLYLTILAMSQIAELL
;
A
#
# COMPACT_ATOMS: atom_id res chain seq x y z
N MET A 1 20.21 6.44 11.56
CA MET A 1 19.32 5.27 11.69
C MET A 1 18.03 5.43 10.87
N PHE A 2 17.40 6.62 10.87
CA PHE A 2 16.24 7.01 10.04
C PHE A 2 16.36 6.63 8.55
N VAL A 3 17.43 7.07 7.89
CA VAL A 3 17.63 6.83 6.45
C VAL A 3 17.72 5.34 6.15
N ASN A 4 18.31 4.54 7.03
CA ASN A 4 18.54 3.11 6.76
C ASN A 4 17.27 2.27 6.89
N CYS A 5 16.37 2.59 7.83
CA CYS A 5 15.09 1.88 7.96
C CYS A 5 14.13 2.29 6.83
N LEU A 6 14.02 3.58 6.53
CA LEU A 6 13.19 4.06 5.42
C LEU A 6 13.70 3.48 4.10
N LEU A 7 15.00 3.57 3.83
CA LEU A 7 15.64 3.02 2.64
C LEU A 7 15.45 1.50 2.54
N ARG A 8 15.62 0.76 3.64
CA ARG A 8 15.41 -0.70 3.64
C ARG A 8 13.95 -1.06 3.36
N THR A 9 12.99 -0.33 3.93
CA THR A 9 11.56 -0.51 3.65
C THR A 9 11.23 -0.14 2.21
N LEU A 10 11.83 0.93 1.66
CA LEU A 10 11.66 1.33 0.27
C LEU A 10 12.27 0.31 -0.68
N ILE A 11 13.46 -0.21 -0.37
CA ILE A 11 14.12 -1.29 -1.12
C ILE A 11 13.23 -2.53 -1.08
N PHE A 12 12.76 -2.98 0.08
CA PHE A 12 11.84 -4.11 0.17
C PHE A 12 10.54 -3.86 -0.59
N ALA A 13 9.95 -2.68 -0.48
CA ALA A 13 8.77 -2.29 -1.24
C ALA A 13 9.03 -2.36 -2.75
N VAL A 14 10.15 -1.84 -3.23
CA VAL A 14 10.56 -1.85 -4.64
C VAL A 14 10.87 -3.26 -5.14
N PHE A 15 11.54 -4.09 -4.34
CA PHE A 15 11.85 -5.49 -4.66
C PHE A 15 10.63 -6.43 -4.55
N ILE A 16 9.67 -6.12 -3.67
CA ILE A 16 8.33 -6.72 -3.60
C ILE A 16 7.38 -6.09 -4.64
N SER A 17 7.83 -5.05 -5.35
CA SER A 17 7.12 -4.49 -6.51
C SER A 17 7.52 -5.11 -7.88
N PRO A 18 7.67 -6.45 -8.08
CA PRO A 18 7.65 -7.03 -9.42
C PRO A 18 6.47 -6.56 -10.29
N PRO A 19 5.29 -6.15 -9.76
CA PRO A 19 4.23 -5.61 -10.60
C PRO A 19 4.59 -4.31 -11.30
N LEU A 20 5.19 -3.31 -10.63
CA LEU A 20 5.48 -2.01 -11.27
C LEU A 20 6.54 -2.13 -12.38
N LEU A 21 7.56 -2.96 -12.17
CA LEU A 21 8.59 -3.22 -13.18
C LEU A 21 8.03 -4.08 -14.35
N SER A 22 7.22 -5.08 -14.03
CA SER A 22 6.52 -5.91 -15.02
C SER A 22 5.47 -5.12 -15.80
N LEU A 23 4.91 -4.05 -15.19
CA LEU A 23 3.94 -3.15 -15.80
C LEU A 23 4.55 -2.39 -16.98
N PHE A 24 5.73 -1.82 -16.78
CA PHE A 24 6.48 -1.10 -17.80
C PHE A 24 7.17 -1.98 -18.87
N LEU A 25 7.56 -3.21 -18.54
CA LEU A 25 8.45 -4.02 -19.41
C LEU A 25 7.74 -4.91 -20.43
N MET A 26 6.44 -5.22 -20.28
CA MET A 26 5.74 -6.15 -21.17
C MET A 26 4.58 -5.53 -21.94
N ARG A 27 4.66 -5.68 -23.28
CA ARG A 27 3.77 -5.13 -24.33
C ARG A 27 2.31 -5.60 -24.28
N ARG A 28 1.97 -6.61 -23.45
CA ARG A 28 0.58 -7.04 -23.21
C ARG A 28 0.33 -7.20 -21.70
N PRO A 29 -0.58 -6.42 -21.11
CA PRO A 29 -1.00 -6.61 -19.73
C PRO A 29 -1.86 -7.88 -19.61
N SER A 30 -1.58 -8.71 -18.60
CA SER A 30 -2.31 -9.97 -18.33
C SER A 30 -3.11 -9.87 -17.03
N PHE A 31 -4.20 -10.63 -16.94
CA PHE A 31 -5.04 -10.67 -15.73
C PHE A 31 -4.23 -11.00 -14.46
N TRP A 32 -3.35 -11.99 -14.55
CA TRP A 32 -2.48 -12.39 -13.44
C TRP A 32 -1.54 -11.27 -12.96
N ARG A 33 -1.02 -10.46 -13.89
CA ARG A 33 -0.16 -9.31 -13.55
C ARG A 33 -0.93 -8.27 -12.73
N ILE A 34 -2.18 -8.02 -13.10
CA ILE A 34 -3.05 -7.08 -12.38
C ILE A 34 -3.47 -7.63 -11.03
N LEU A 35 -3.76 -8.92 -10.94
CA LEU A 35 -4.07 -9.55 -9.65
C LEU A 35 -2.87 -9.47 -8.70
N LEU A 36 -1.67 -9.78 -9.18
CA LEU A 36 -0.43 -9.61 -8.41
C LEU A 36 -0.23 -8.14 -8.02
N HIS A 37 -0.43 -7.19 -8.93
CA HIS A 37 -0.32 -5.76 -8.64
C HIS A 37 -1.23 -5.32 -7.50
N VAL A 38 -2.52 -5.65 -7.59
CA VAL A 38 -3.50 -5.36 -6.55
C VAL A 38 -3.13 -6.05 -5.23
N ALA A 39 -2.78 -7.34 -5.28
CA ALA A 39 -2.37 -8.09 -4.09
C ALA A 39 -1.16 -7.45 -3.41
N THR A 40 -0.20 -6.94 -4.18
CA THR A 40 1.02 -6.30 -3.66
C THR A 40 0.70 -4.96 -3.00
N ALA A 41 -0.17 -4.15 -3.61
CA ALA A 41 -0.62 -2.87 -3.04
C ALA A 41 -1.34 -3.09 -1.69
N PHE A 42 -2.18 -4.13 -1.59
CA PHE A 42 -2.84 -4.50 -0.34
C PHE A 42 -1.91 -5.18 0.67
N TYR A 43 -0.93 -5.97 0.21
CA TYR A 43 0.02 -6.64 1.08
C TYR A 43 0.91 -5.63 1.83
N MET A 44 1.29 -4.53 1.18
CA MET A 44 1.99 -3.40 1.81
C MET A 44 1.17 -2.78 2.95
N LEU A 45 -0.14 -2.59 2.75
CA LEU A 45 -1.06 -2.13 3.80
C LEU A 45 -1.19 -3.14 4.94
N LEU A 46 -1.25 -4.44 4.63
CA LEU A 46 -1.38 -5.51 5.61
C LEU A 46 -0.14 -5.62 6.51
N ILE A 47 1.07 -5.63 5.92
CA ILE A 47 2.33 -5.63 6.68
C ILE A 47 2.32 -4.43 7.63
N PHE A 48 1.96 -3.26 7.11
CA PHE A 48 1.97 -2.07 7.92
C PHE A 48 0.93 -2.12 9.04
N TYR A 49 -0.30 -2.58 8.78
CA TYR A 49 -1.33 -2.75 9.80
C TYR A 49 -0.84 -3.67 10.94
N MET A 50 -0.18 -4.77 10.61
CA MET A 50 0.40 -5.67 11.60
C MET A 50 1.51 -4.99 12.41
N VAL A 51 2.46 -4.32 11.74
CA VAL A 51 3.52 -3.57 12.44
C VAL A 51 2.92 -2.46 13.32
N TYR A 52 1.87 -1.79 12.83
CA TYR A 52 1.18 -0.73 13.56
C TYR A 52 0.52 -1.27 14.83
N LEU A 53 -0.14 -2.41 14.78
CA LEU A 53 -0.80 -3.03 15.95
C LEU A 53 0.19 -3.59 16.98
N PHE A 54 1.27 -4.20 16.53
CA PHE A 54 2.17 -4.98 17.41
C PHE A 54 3.39 -4.20 17.92
N THR A 55 3.63 -2.97 17.45
CA THR A 55 4.77 -2.15 17.93
C THR A 55 4.36 -1.25 19.09
N PRO A 56 5.03 -1.33 20.26
CA PRO A 56 4.68 -0.56 21.44
C PRO A 56 4.84 0.96 21.26
N GLU A 57 3.83 1.70 21.74
CA GLU A 57 3.72 3.17 21.71
C GLU A 57 4.80 3.82 22.59
N THR A 58 5.98 4.08 22.03
CA THR A 58 7.05 4.81 22.71
C THR A 58 7.26 6.16 22.02
N PRO A 59 7.51 7.26 22.77
CA PRO A 59 7.43 8.63 22.25
C PRO A 59 8.29 8.95 21.01
N PRO A 60 9.53 8.44 20.82
CA PRO A 60 10.25 8.65 19.56
C PRO A 60 9.69 7.81 18.41
N ASN A 61 9.03 6.68 18.68
CA ASN A 61 8.54 5.74 17.66
C ASN A 61 7.17 6.11 17.10
N LEU A 62 6.37 6.88 17.84
CA LEU A 62 5.04 7.34 17.42
C LEU A 62 5.08 8.14 16.12
N LEU A 63 5.92 9.19 16.08
CA LEU A 63 6.03 10.08 14.92
C LEU A 63 6.56 9.31 13.70
N TRP A 64 7.48 8.36 13.91
CA TRP A 64 7.95 7.45 12.85
C TRP A 64 6.85 6.54 12.31
N LYS A 65 6.00 6.03 13.19
CA LYS A 65 4.87 5.17 12.86
C LYS A 65 3.89 5.93 11.98
N TYR A 66 3.52 7.17 12.33
CA TYR A 66 2.62 8.00 11.51
C TYR A 66 3.23 8.43 10.17
N VAL A 67 4.48 8.88 10.14
CA VAL A 67 5.12 9.28 8.87
C VAL A 67 5.21 8.08 7.93
N THR A 68 5.67 6.92 8.43
CA THR A 68 5.77 5.69 7.62
C THR A 68 4.39 5.21 7.17
N PHE A 69 3.37 5.33 8.04
CA PHE A 69 1.97 5.04 7.71
C PHE A 69 1.48 5.89 6.53
N THR A 70 1.62 7.20 6.61
CA THR A 70 1.17 8.12 5.56
C THR A 70 1.89 7.84 4.24
N PHE A 71 3.20 7.60 4.27
CA PHE A 71 3.96 7.26 3.06
C PHE A 71 3.49 5.96 2.40
N LEU A 72 3.29 4.88 3.17
CA LEU A 72 2.85 3.59 2.64
C LEU A 72 1.40 3.64 2.15
N LEU A 73 0.55 4.37 2.85
CA LEU A 73 -0.82 4.63 2.43
C LEU A 73 -0.83 5.33 1.07
N VAL A 74 -0.16 6.48 0.95
CA VAL A 74 -0.06 7.23 -0.31
C VAL A 74 0.56 6.38 -1.42
N TYR A 75 1.63 5.62 -1.13
CA TYR A 75 2.28 4.76 -2.11
C TYR A 75 1.35 3.65 -2.62
N SER A 76 0.61 2.97 -1.73
CA SER A 76 -0.33 1.92 -2.12
C SER A 76 -1.49 2.46 -2.96
N GLY A 77 -2.00 3.65 -2.63
CA GLY A 77 -3.03 4.33 -3.41
C GLY A 77 -2.53 4.76 -4.79
N ALA A 78 -1.34 5.37 -4.85
CA ALA A 78 -0.70 5.75 -6.10
C ALA A 78 -0.42 4.52 -6.99
N ALA A 79 0.02 3.41 -6.40
CA ALA A 79 0.20 2.15 -7.12
C ALA A 79 -1.13 1.65 -7.71
N LEU A 80 -2.24 1.72 -6.96
CA LEU A 80 -3.55 1.38 -7.50
C LEU A 80 -3.95 2.32 -8.65
N VAL A 81 -3.87 3.63 -8.47
CA VAL A 81 -4.23 4.58 -9.53
C VAL A 81 -3.39 4.36 -10.80
N ALA A 82 -2.10 4.08 -10.64
CA ALA A 82 -1.18 3.82 -11.75
C ALA A 82 -1.50 2.54 -12.54
N GLY A 83 -2.04 1.49 -11.90
CA GLY A 83 -2.40 0.25 -12.58
C GLY A 83 -3.79 0.23 -13.23
N LEU A 84 -4.57 1.31 -13.06
CA LEU A 84 -5.93 1.42 -13.63
C LEU A 84 -5.97 1.39 -15.17
N PRO A 85 -5.09 2.09 -15.92
CA PRO A 85 -5.04 2.01 -17.38
C PRO A 85 -4.73 0.59 -17.85
N GLU A 86 -3.89 -0.13 -17.11
CA GLU A 86 -3.42 -1.47 -17.47
C GLU A 86 -4.49 -2.52 -17.18
N ALA A 87 -5.23 -2.35 -16.08
CA ALA A 87 -6.43 -3.13 -15.80
C ALA A 87 -7.50 -2.97 -16.88
N THR A 88 -7.63 -1.76 -17.41
CA THR A 88 -8.53 -1.45 -18.51
C THR A 88 -8.08 -2.15 -19.80
N ALA A 89 -6.77 -2.19 -20.07
CA ALA A 89 -6.19 -2.82 -21.25
C ALA A 89 -6.15 -4.36 -21.20
N ALA A 90 -6.08 -4.98 -20.02
CA ALA A 90 -6.02 -6.44 -19.89
C ALA A 90 -7.37 -7.17 -20.04
N GLY A 91 -8.48 -6.43 -19.96
CA GLY A 91 -9.83 -6.95 -20.24
C GLY A 91 -10.83 -6.79 -19.09
N ARG A 92 -12.06 -7.24 -19.34
CA ARG A 92 -13.23 -6.96 -18.48
C ARG A 92 -13.05 -7.44 -17.03
N TRP A 93 -12.50 -8.63 -16.83
CA TRP A 93 -12.32 -9.22 -15.50
C TRP A 93 -11.28 -8.48 -14.67
N ALA A 94 -10.15 -8.08 -15.28
CA ALA A 94 -9.11 -7.35 -14.58
C ALA A 94 -9.59 -5.94 -14.17
N ARG A 95 -10.38 -5.31 -15.04
CA ARG A 95 -11.07 -4.05 -14.74
C ARG A 95 -12.04 -4.18 -13.56
N LEU A 96 -12.79 -5.28 -13.47
CA LEU A 96 -13.68 -5.54 -12.33
C LEU A 96 -12.91 -5.68 -11.03
N VAL A 97 -11.81 -6.45 -11.02
CA VAL A 97 -10.93 -6.59 -9.85
C VAL A 97 -10.42 -5.23 -9.38
N TYR A 98 -10.06 -4.35 -10.31
CA TYR A 98 -9.60 -3.01 -9.98
C TYR A 98 -10.69 -2.11 -9.39
N TYR A 99 -11.89 -2.17 -9.97
CA TYR A 99 -13.04 -1.42 -9.47
C TYR A 99 -13.57 -1.94 -8.14
N THR A 100 -13.30 -3.18 -7.75
CA THR A 100 -13.58 -3.66 -6.38
C THR A 100 -12.45 -3.32 -5.41
N ALA A 101 -11.20 -3.35 -5.88
CA ALA A 101 -10.02 -3.02 -5.08
C ALA A 101 -9.98 -1.55 -4.64
N LEU A 102 -10.37 -0.61 -5.51
CA LEU A 102 -10.34 0.84 -5.18
C LEU A 102 -11.26 1.24 -4.01
N PRO A 103 -12.55 0.82 -3.99
CA PRO A 103 -13.41 1.03 -2.83
C PRO A 103 -12.88 0.34 -1.58
N LEU A 104 -12.39 -0.90 -1.69
CA LEU A 104 -11.80 -1.62 -0.56
C LEU A 104 -10.62 -0.87 0.04
N TRP A 105 -9.72 -0.37 -0.82
CA TRP A 105 -8.58 0.44 -0.39
C TRP A 105 -9.02 1.74 0.29
N SER A 106 -10.05 2.40 -0.26
CA SER A 106 -10.62 3.62 0.32
C SER A 106 -11.25 3.37 1.69
N CYS A 107 -11.95 2.24 1.86
CA CYS A 107 -12.48 1.83 3.16
C CYS A 107 -11.36 1.52 4.17
N SER A 108 -10.29 0.84 3.73
CA SER A 108 -9.11 0.60 4.58
C SER A 108 -8.43 1.91 4.99
N LEU A 109 -8.34 2.88 4.08
CA LEU A 109 -7.81 4.20 4.36
C LEU A 109 -8.62 4.91 5.45
N LEU A 110 -9.94 4.93 5.31
CA LEU A 110 -10.83 5.56 6.28
C LEU A 110 -10.69 4.89 7.66
N TYR A 111 -10.73 3.56 7.71
CA TYR A 111 -10.61 2.79 8.94
C TYR A 111 -9.27 3.05 9.66
N LEU A 112 -8.16 2.98 8.93
CA LEU A 112 -6.83 3.19 9.49
C LEU A 112 -6.62 4.63 9.97
N THR A 113 -7.21 5.61 9.29
CA THR A 113 -7.14 7.02 9.71
C THR A 113 -7.92 7.23 11.01
N ILE A 114 -9.10 6.64 11.15
CA ILE A 114 -9.90 6.69 12.39
C ILE A 114 -9.14 6.03 13.54
N LEU A 115 -8.55 4.85 13.29
CA LEU A 115 -7.75 4.12 14.28
C LEU A 115 -6.52 4.91 14.74
N ALA A 116 -5.84 5.58 13.80
CA ALA A 116 -4.73 6.47 14.10
C ALA A 116 -5.19 7.64 14.99
N MET A 117 -6.30 8.30 14.66
CA MET A 117 -6.83 9.43 15.45
C MET A 117 -7.24 9.02 16.86
N SER A 118 -7.85 7.84 17.05
CA SER A 118 -8.23 7.37 18.38
C SER A 118 -7.02 7.14 19.28
N GLN A 119 -5.90 6.64 18.75
CA GLN A 119 -4.69 6.44 19.54
C GLN A 119 -4.01 7.75 19.92
N ILE A 120 -4.01 8.75 19.04
CA ILE A 120 -3.50 10.10 19.38
C ILE A 120 -4.31 10.71 20.53
N ALA A 121 -5.64 10.52 20.51
CA ALA A 121 -6.52 11.05 21.54
C ALA A 121 -6.32 10.40 22.92
N GLU A 122 -5.89 9.13 22.98
CA GLU A 122 -5.56 8.46 24.25
C GLU A 122 -4.20 8.86 24.82
N LEU A 123 -3.32 9.45 24.01
CA LEU A 123 -1.95 9.83 24.39
C LEU A 123 -1.81 11.29 24.87
N LEU A 124 -2.87 12.10 24.75
CA LEU A 124 -2.88 13.54 24.98
C LEU A 124 -3.75 13.89 26.19
#